data_AF-A0A2T1G6R5-F1
#
_entry.id   AF-A0A2T1G6R5-F1
#
_cell.length_a   1.000
_cell.length_b   1.000
_cell.length_c   1.000
_cell.angle_alpha   90.00
_cell.angle_beta   90.00
_cell.angle_gamma   90.00
#
_symmetry.space_group_name_H-M   'P 1'
#
loop_
_entity.id
_entity.type
_entity.pdbx_description
1 polymer ?
#
loop_
_entity_poly.entity_id
_entity_poly.type
_entity_poly.pdbx_seq_one_letter_code
_entity_poly.pdbx_strand_id
1 'polypeptide(L)'
;MNADRDLAIEHQNVPVAHEGLHNFLYSSEEEHGAVAAIPALENDGTQIMPIAVWRDLATNAKVAGVYAVIDTSHQTQYIGYSRNILLSLNGHIAQNGSENCAFLRVQTFKFPKREEMESLRDFWIAEIGIIPPGNGTDSEMWASTVGEAARAAMSAQEQKAYEEKKLKLRKAMADSTLSRELETAAKSDSERSKDLEAAVDNDDWSAVIQSQTQETKSAE
;
A
#
# COMPACT_ATOMS: atom_id res chain seq x y z
N MET A 1 -3.98 52.16 10.39
CA MET A 1 -4.02 51.88 11.85
C MET A 1 -4.86 50.61 11.99
N ASN A 2 -4.23 49.44 11.87
CA ASN A 2 -3.87 48.52 12.98
C ASN A 2 -5.10 48.15 13.82
N ALA A 3 -5.76 47.01 13.57
CA ALA A 3 -5.40 45.63 13.95
C ALA A 3 -5.90 45.27 15.37
N ASP A 4 -6.73 44.22 15.44
CA ASP A 4 -7.03 43.25 16.52
C ASP A 4 -8.55 42.94 16.49
N ARG A 5 -9.03 41.69 16.47
CA ARG A 5 -8.38 40.41 16.73
C ARG A 5 -9.28 39.30 16.20
N ASP A 6 -8.73 38.39 15.40
CA ASP A 6 -9.23 37.04 15.22
C ASP A 6 -9.34 36.39 16.61
N LEU A 7 -10.53 36.40 17.20
CA LEU A 7 -10.83 35.57 18.35
C LEU A 7 -11.06 34.17 17.81
N ALA A 8 -10.03 33.33 17.94
CA ALA A 8 -10.19 31.88 17.86
C ALA A 8 -11.41 31.50 18.71
N ILE A 9 -12.36 30.81 18.10
CA ILE A 9 -13.50 30.25 18.83
C ILE A 9 -12.90 29.16 19.73
N GLU A 10 -12.64 29.52 20.99
CA GLU A 10 -12.30 28.55 22.02
C GLU A 10 -13.44 27.51 22.10
N HIS A 11 -13.08 26.24 22.32
CA HIS A 11 -13.94 25.05 22.33
C HIS A 11 -15.24 25.16 23.15
N GLN A 12 -15.39 26.22 23.94
CA GLN A 12 -16.47 26.43 24.89
C GLN A 12 -17.79 26.95 24.30
N ASN A 13 -17.89 27.26 23.00
CA ASN A 13 -19.09 27.88 22.41
C ASN A 13 -19.62 27.17 21.14
N VAL A 14 -19.59 25.83 21.11
CA VAL A 14 -20.24 25.06 20.04
C VAL A 14 -21.67 24.70 20.46
N PRO A 15 -22.71 25.00 19.64
CA PRO A 15 -24.07 24.57 19.92
C PRO A 15 -24.18 23.03 20.02
N VAL A 16 -24.96 22.52 20.97
CA VAL A 16 -25.11 21.07 21.29
C VAL A 16 -25.39 20.20 20.04
N ALA A 17 -26.06 20.74 19.02
CA ALA A 17 -26.33 20.03 17.76
C ALA A 17 -25.10 19.75 16.88
N HIS A 18 -23.96 20.43 17.12
CA HIS A 18 -22.72 20.33 16.34
C HIS A 18 -21.53 19.83 17.16
N GLU A 19 -21.71 19.54 18.45
CA GLU A 19 -20.66 18.95 19.29
C GLU A 19 -20.17 17.61 18.72
N GLY A 20 -21.05 16.77 18.15
CA GLY A 20 -20.65 15.46 17.62
C GLY A 20 -19.68 15.55 16.43
N LEU A 21 -19.91 16.49 15.52
CA LEU A 21 -19.05 16.70 14.34
C LEU A 21 -17.75 17.41 14.72
N HIS A 22 -17.81 18.35 15.66
CA HIS A 22 -16.64 19.07 16.15
C HIS A 22 -15.72 18.15 16.98
N ASN A 23 -16.29 17.32 17.85
CA ASN A 23 -15.55 16.31 18.60
C ASN A 23 -14.97 15.25 17.66
N PHE A 24 -15.68 14.84 16.61
CA PHE A 24 -15.11 13.93 15.60
C PHE A 24 -13.91 14.53 14.84
N LEU A 25 -13.95 15.83 14.51
CA LEU A 25 -12.89 16.49 13.75
C LEU A 25 -11.71 16.97 14.61
N TYR A 26 -11.93 17.21 15.91
CA TYR A 26 -10.94 17.80 16.81
C TYR A 26 -10.63 16.98 18.07
N SER A 27 -11.35 15.88 18.39
CA SER A 27 -10.92 14.94 19.45
C SER A 27 -9.80 14.00 18.97
N SER A 28 -9.29 14.23 17.76
CA SER A 28 -8.16 13.51 17.17
C SER A 28 -6.82 14.09 17.58
N GLU A 29 -6.67 14.61 18.82
CA GLU A 29 -5.32 14.80 19.38
C GLU A 29 -4.54 13.47 19.44
N GLU A 30 -5.23 12.33 19.30
CA GLU A 30 -4.62 11.00 19.23
C GLU A 30 -4.13 10.60 17.81
N GLU A 31 -4.51 11.32 16.74
CA GLU A 31 -3.97 11.05 15.38
C GLU A 31 -2.71 11.87 15.03
N HIS A 32 -2.35 12.83 15.90
CA HIS A 32 -1.05 13.50 15.88
C HIS A 32 -0.17 13.10 17.04
N GLY A 33 -0.39 11.92 17.62
CA GLY A 33 0.54 11.30 18.55
C GLY A 33 1.91 11.22 17.88
N ALA A 34 2.78 12.16 18.22
CA ALA A 34 4.20 12.06 17.93
C ALA A 34 4.61 10.71 18.49
N VAL A 35 4.82 9.75 17.57
CA VAL A 35 5.23 8.39 17.90
C VAL A 35 6.43 8.57 18.79
N ALA A 36 6.26 8.32 20.10
CA ALA A 36 7.33 8.47 21.05
C ALA A 36 8.49 7.66 20.47
N ALA A 37 9.55 8.35 20.07
CA ALA A 37 10.72 7.70 19.51
C ALA A 37 11.17 6.72 20.59
N ILE A 38 11.04 5.42 20.33
CA ILE A 38 11.61 4.42 21.19
C ILE A 38 13.12 4.67 21.05
N PRO A 39 13.85 5.08 22.11
CA PRO A 39 15.25 5.46 21.97
C PRO A 39 16.13 4.35 21.38
N ALA A 40 15.70 3.09 21.55
CA ALA A 40 16.34 1.91 20.96
C ALA A 40 16.15 1.77 19.44
N LEU A 41 15.22 2.51 18.84
CA LEU A 41 14.99 2.57 17.39
C LEU A 41 15.60 3.84 16.77
N GLU A 42 16.03 4.82 17.56
CA GLU A 42 16.81 5.95 17.05
C GLU A 42 18.15 5.41 16.54
N ASN A 43 18.32 5.46 15.22
CA ASN A 43 19.52 5.02 14.55
C ASN A 43 19.92 6.10 13.54
N ASP A 44 21.21 6.43 13.56
CA ASP A 44 21.82 7.46 12.73
C ASP A 44 22.25 6.94 11.35
N GLY A 45 21.98 5.67 11.06
CA GLY A 45 22.38 5.04 9.81
C GLY A 45 23.80 4.50 9.84
N THR A 46 24.46 4.37 10.99
CA THR A 46 25.81 3.76 11.06
C THR A 46 25.77 2.29 11.45
N GLN A 47 24.77 1.88 12.22
CA GLN A 47 24.69 0.53 12.75
C GLN A 47 23.98 -0.42 11.78
N ILE A 48 24.63 -1.56 11.52
CA ILE A 48 24.04 -2.72 10.85
C ILE A 48 23.61 -3.72 11.90
N MET A 49 22.38 -4.23 11.80
CA MET A 49 21.85 -5.24 12.72
C MET A 49 20.99 -6.28 12.01
N PRO A 50 20.79 -7.48 12.57
CA PRO A 50 19.92 -8.47 11.98
C PRO A 50 18.48 -7.95 11.88
N ILE A 51 17.84 -8.19 10.74
CA ILE A 51 16.46 -7.73 10.49
C ILE A 51 15.49 -8.29 11.53
N ALA A 52 15.67 -9.55 11.96
CA ALA A 52 14.83 -10.15 12.99
C ALA A 52 14.84 -9.34 14.31
N VAL A 53 16.02 -8.95 14.78
CA VAL A 53 16.19 -8.15 16.01
C VAL A 53 15.52 -6.78 15.85
N TRP A 54 15.70 -6.12 14.70
CA TRP A 54 15.10 -4.82 14.47
C TRP A 54 13.56 -4.90 14.39
N ARG A 55 13.02 -5.95 13.75
CA ARG A 55 11.56 -6.18 13.66
C ARG A 55 10.93 -6.34 15.03
N ASP A 56 11.55 -7.11 15.92
CA ASP A 56 11.06 -7.31 17.28
C ASP A 56 10.98 -5.98 18.04
N LEU A 57 12.01 -5.13 17.93
CA LEU A 57 12.03 -3.79 18.51
C LEU A 57 10.96 -2.86 17.91
N ALA A 58 10.71 -2.97 16.60
CA ALA A 58 9.80 -2.11 15.87
C ALA A 58 8.33 -2.58 15.87
N THR A 59 8.01 -3.73 16.46
CA THR A 59 6.70 -4.44 16.34
C THR A 59 5.46 -3.54 16.50
N ASN A 60 5.51 -2.53 17.37
CA ASN A 60 4.38 -1.61 17.63
C ASN A 60 4.71 -0.14 17.32
N ALA A 61 5.77 0.13 16.57
CA ALA A 61 6.23 1.48 16.25
C ALA A 61 6.11 1.78 14.76
N LYS A 62 5.45 2.90 14.42
CA LYS A 62 5.49 3.46 13.07
C LYS A 62 6.78 4.26 12.91
N VAL A 63 7.84 3.58 12.47
CA VAL A 63 9.15 4.20 12.23
C VAL A 63 9.26 4.65 10.77
N ALA A 64 9.58 5.92 10.57
CA ALA A 64 9.87 6.50 9.26
C ALA A 64 11.38 6.72 9.09
N GLY A 65 11.86 6.53 7.87
CA GLY A 65 13.25 6.80 7.53
C GLY A 65 13.76 6.05 6.31
N VAL A 66 15.08 6.03 6.18
CA VAL A 66 15.83 5.41 5.08
C VAL A 66 16.47 4.13 5.59
N TYR A 67 16.45 3.09 4.78
CA TYR A 67 16.99 1.79 5.15
C TYR A 67 17.68 1.10 3.98
N ALA A 68 18.70 0.31 4.30
CA ALA A 68 19.38 -0.57 3.36
C ALA A 68 19.20 -2.02 3.83
N VAL A 69 18.75 -2.87 2.91
CA VAL A 69 18.59 -4.30 3.10
C VAL A 69 19.83 -5.01 2.58
N ILE A 70 20.38 -5.88 3.41
CA ILE A 70 21.66 -6.55 3.18
C ILE A 70 21.45 -8.06 3.30
N ASP A 71 22.06 -8.83 2.38
CA ASP A 71 21.97 -10.29 2.35
C ASP A 71 22.91 -10.97 3.38
N THR A 72 22.88 -12.30 3.42
CA THR A 72 23.79 -13.11 4.25
C THR A 72 25.26 -13.01 3.85
N SER A 73 25.56 -12.54 2.63
CA SER A 73 26.90 -12.29 2.11
C SER A 73 27.41 -10.88 2.41
N HIS A 74 26.67 -10.09 3.22
CA HIS A 74 26.96 -8.70 3.52
C HIS A 74 26.96 -7.76 2.31
N GLN A 75 26.24 -8.12 1.24
CA GLN A 75 26.02 -7.28 0.07
C GLN A 75 24.69 -6.53 0.21
N THR A 76 24.72 -5.25 -0.15
CA THR A 76 23.51 -4.43 -0.13
C THR A 76 22.64 -4.79 -1.34
N GLN A 77 21.45 -5.31 -1.06
CA GLN A 77 20.49 -5.75 -2.08
C GLN A 77 19.54 -4.63 -2.49
N TYR A 78 19.20 -3.74 -1.55
CA TYR A 78 18.23 -2.67 -1.77
C TYR A 78 18.42 -1.52 -0.79
N ILE A 79 18.18 -0.29 -1.25
CA ILE A 79 18.12 0.93 -0.44
C ILE A 79 16.82 1.65 -0.74
N GLY A 80 16.02 1.90 0.28
CA GLY A 80 14.73 2.56 0.15
C GLY A 80 14.44 3.50 1.30
N TYR A 81 13.33 4.22 1.18
CA TYR A 81 12.77 5.01 2.27
C TYR A 81 11.30 4.67 2.46
N SER A 82 10.80 4.84 3.68
CA SER A 82 9.40 4.57 4.00
C SER A 82 8.93 5.40 5.19
N ARG A 83 7.63 5.70 5.22
CA ARG A 83 6.96 6.22 6.42
C ARG A 83 6.64 5.12 7.45
N ASN A 84 6.75 3.86 7.04
CA ASN A 84 6.65 2.69 7.89
C ASN A 84 7.63 1.62 7.41
N ILE A 85 8.86 1.67 7.93
CA ILE A 85 9.96 0.78 7.54
C ILE A 85 9.60 -0.67 7.84
N LEU A 86 8.99 -0.97 8.99
CA LEU A 86 8.61 -2.33 9.36
C LEU A 86 7.65 -2.96 8.34
N LEU A 87 6.64 -2.22 7.90
CA LEU A 87 5.70 -2.68 6.89
C LEU A 87 6.40 -2.97 5.56
N SER A 88 7.28 -2.08 5.11
CA SER A 88 8.05 -2.27 3.88
C SER A 88 8.98 -3.48 3.97
N LEU A 89 9.70 -3.65 5.08
CA LEU A 89 10.60 -4.79 5.30
C LEU A 89 9.85 -6.12 5.30
N ASN A 90 8.67 -6.19 5.93
CA ASN A 90 7.85 -7.40 5.89
C ASN A 90 7.46 -7.77 4.45
N GLY A 91 7.15 -6.77 3.61
CA GLY A 91 6.90 -6.98 2.19
C GLY A 91 8.13 -7.54 1.46
N HIS A 92 9.30 -6.95 1.66
CA HIS A 92 10.55 -7.41 1.05
C HIS A 92 10.91 -8.83 1.45
N ILE A 93 10.77 -9.18 2.72
CA ILE A 93 11.04 -10.55 3.21
C ILE A 93 10.07 -11.55 2.58
N ALA A 94 8.79 -11.19 2.45
CA ALA A 94 7.79 -12.05 1.83
C ALA A 94 8.06 -12.27 0.33
N GLN A 95 8.57 -11.24 -0.37
CA GLN A 95 8.81 -11.29 -1.81
C GLN A 95 10.18 -11.92 -2.16
N ASN A 96 11.22 -11.60 -1.40
CA ASN A 96 12.61 -11.90 -1.75
C ASN A 96 13.28 -12.93 -0.82
N GLY A 97 12.59 -13.36 0.24
CA GLY A 97 13.07 -14.34 1.21
C GLY A 97 14.01 -13.77 2.27
N SER A 98 14.22 -14.53 3.34
CA SER A 98 15.06 -14.13 4.49
C SER A 98 16.56 -14.10 4.17
N GLU A 99 17.02 -14.83 3.15
CA GLU A 99 18.44 -14.86 2.78
C GLU A 99 18.88 -13.53 2.15
N ASN A 100 18.04 -12.95 1.29
CA ASN A 100 18.26 -11.63 0.69
C ASN A 100 17.92 -10.48 1.65
N CYS A 101 17.26 -10.78 2.77
CA CYS A 101 16.83 -9.84 3.79
C CYS A 101 17.37 -10.24 5.17
N ALA A 102 18.69 -10.33 5.32
CA ALA A 102 19.35 -10.79 6.54
C ALA A 102 19.65 -9.65 7.52
N PHE A 103 20.24 -8.56 7.04
CA PHE A 103 20.66 -7.41 7.86
C PHE A 103 20.05 -6.10 7.38
N LEU A 104 20.00 -5.14 8.31
CA LEU A 104 19.41 -3.82 8.12
C LEU A 104 20.40 -2.75 8.58
N ARG A 105 20.62 -1.77 7.72
CA ARG A 105 21.11 -0.44 8.09
C ARG A 105 19.92 0.51 8.05
N VAL A 106 19.71 1.34 9.06
CA VAL A 106 18.53 2.22 9.11
C VAL A 106 18.88 3.58 9.70
N GLN A 107 18.38 4.64 9.05
CA GLN A 107 18.41 6.00 9.59
C GLN A 107 16.98 6.48 9.79
N THR A 108 16.63 6.73 11.04
CA THR A 108 15.26 7.11 11.44
C THR A 108 15.08 8.62 11.48
N PHE A 109 13.87 9.08 11.17
CA PHE A 109 13.52 10.50 11.16
C PHE A 109 12.33 10.75 12.08
N LYS A 110 12.51 11.66 13.05
CA LYS A 110 11.41 12.13 13.91
C LYS A 110 10.36 12.92 13.12
N PHE A 111 10.82 13.69 12.12
CA PHE A 111 9.97 14.48 11.22
C PHE A 111 10.35 14.14 9.77
N PRO A 112 9.80 13.06 9.21
CA PRO A 112 10.22 12.55 7.91
C PRO A 112 9.76 13.48 6.78
N LYS A 113 10.70 14.20 6.17
CA LYS A 113 10.47 14.92 4.90
C LYS A 113 10.89 14.04 3.75
N ARG A 114 10.03 13.95 2.73
CA ARG A 114 10.27 13.09 1.57
C ARG A 114 11.60 13.41 0.87
N GLU A 115 11.85 14.69 0.61
CA GLU A 115 13.05 15.16 -0.08
C GLU A 115 14.34 14.81 0.69
N GLU A 116 14.33 14.94 2.02
CA GLU A 116 15.48 14.58 2.87
C GLU A 116 15.75 13.07 2.84
N MET A 117 14.68 12.25 2.90
CA MET A 117 14.80 10.79 2.81
C MET A 117 15.25 10.32 1.42
N GLU A 118 14.75 10.94 0.35
CA GLU A 118 15.16 10.66 -1.02
C GLU A 118 16.64 11.00 -1.22
N SER A 119 17.06 12.19 -0.77
CA SER A 119 18.46 12.63 -0.87
C SER A 119 19.40 11.69 -0.13
N LEU A 120 19.01 11.22 1.05
CA LEU A 120 19.82 10.28 1.83
C LEU A 120 19.88 8.88 1.19
N ARG A 121 18.78 8.38 0.62
CA ARG A 121 18.78 7.14 -0.17
C ARG A 121 19.78 7.25 -1.32
N ASP A 122 19.71 8.35 -2.08
CA ASP A 122 20.57 8.56 -3.24
C ASP A 122 22.04 8.70 -2.82
N PHE A 123 22.30 9.34 -1.68
CA PHE A 123 23.62 9.40 -1.08
C PHE A 123 24.16 8.00 -0.71
N TRP A 124 23.36 7.12 -0.08
CA TRP A 124 23.80 5.76 0.23
C TRP A 124 24.05 4.91 -1.02
N ILE A 125 23.23 5.06 -2.06
CA ILE A 125 23.46 4.39 -3.34
C ILE A 125 24.79 4.87 -3.96
N ALA A 126 25.06 6.17 -3.91
CA ALA A 126 26.31 6.74 -4.41
C ALA A 126 27.54 6.32 -3.57
N GLU A 127 27.38 6.21 -2.24
CA GLU A 127 28.44 5.82 -1.29
C GLU A 127 29.01 4.43 -1.59
N ILE A 128 28.15 3.47 -1.94
CA ILE A 128 28.56 2.10 -2.25
C ILE A 128 29.22 2.01 -3.65
N GLY A 129 28.96 2.99 -4.52
CA GLY A 129 29.53 3.05 -5.88
C GLY A 129 29.00 2.01 -6.86
N ILE A 130 28.05 1.18 -6.42
CA ILE A 130 27.38 0.14 -7.21
C ILE A 130 25.88 0.26 -6.94
N ILE A 131 25.07 0.19 -7.99
CA ILE A 131 23.60 0.20 -7.87
C ILE A 131 23.17 -1.17 -7.31
N PRO A 132 22.51 -1.24 -6.14
CA PRO A 132 21.99 -2.50 -5.62
C PRO A 132 21.00 -3.15 -6.61
N PRO A 133 20.94 -4.49 -6.69
CA PRO A 133 20.03 -5.19 -7.61
C PRO A 133 18.57 -4.71 -7.50
N GLY A 134 18.05 -4.54 -6.27
CA GLY A 134 16.69 -4.06 -6.02
C GLY A 134 16.46 -2.58 -6.32
N ASN A 135 17.51 -1.80 -6.60
CA ASN A 135 17.43 -0.43 -7.10
C ASN A 135 17.70 -0.33 -8.60
N GLY A 136 17.98 -1.45 -9.26
CA GLY A 136 18.32 -1.54 -10.68
C GLY A 136 17.57 -2.68 -11.35
N THR A 137 18.28 -3.77 -11.66
CA THR A 137 17.77 -4.89 -12.48
C THR A 137 16.53 -5.56 -11.91
N ASP A 138 16.45 -5.65 -10.58
CA ASP A 138 15.37 -6.34 -9.88
C ASP A 138 14.40 -5.34 -9.24
N SER A 139 14.37 -4.08 -9.71
CA SER A 139 13.57 -3.04 -9.06
C SER A 139 12.11 -3.40 -8.88
N GLU A 140 11.53 -4.14 -9.81
CA GLU A 140 10.14 -4.60 -9.75
C GLU A 140 9.87 -5.55 -8.56
N MET A 141 10.89 -6.27 -8.09
CA MET A 141 10.80 -7.18 -6.94
C MET A 141 10.89 -6.46 -5.58
N TRP A 142 11.27 -5.18 -5.59
CA TRP A 142 11.52 -4.40 -4.36
C TRP A 142 10.70 -3.11 -4.29
N ALA A 143 10.30 -2.54 -5.43
CA ALA A 143 9.59 -1.26 -5.50
C ALA A 143 8.06 -1.40 -5.47
N SER A 144 7.52 -2.51 -4.96
CA SER A 144 6.09 -2.68 -4.75
C SER A 144 5.54 -1.55 -3.90
N THR A 145 4.47 -0.88 -4.36
CA THR A 145 3.84 0.19 -3.60
C THR A 145 3.38 -0.35 -2.23
N VAL A 146 3.26 0.53 -1.21
CA VAL A 146 2.77 0.11 0.13
C VAL A 146 1.44 -0.66 0.03
N GLY A 147 0.58 -0.32 -0.94
CA GLY A 147 -0.67 -1.03 -1.20
C GLY A 147 -0.52 -2.39 -1.89
N GLU A 148 0.53 -2.61 -2.68
CA GLU A 148 0.87 -3.93 -3.25
C GLU A 148 1.57 -4.81 -2.23
N ALA A 149 2.51 -4.26 -1.45
CA ALA A 149 3.15 -4.96 -0.34
C ALA A 149 2.13 -5.39 0.74
N ALA A 150 1.16 -4.51 1.07
CA ALA A 150 0.08 -4.85 2.00
C ALA A 150 -0.85 -5.94 1.44
N ARG A 151 -1.14 -5.93 0.13
CA ARG A 151 -1.93 -6.99 -0.52
C ARG A 151 -1.17 -8.31 -0.57
N ALA A 152 0.12 -8.29 -0.89
CA ALA A 152 0.98 -9.48 -0.95
C ALA A 152 1.21 -10.11 0.44
N ALA A 153 1.19 -9.32 1.52
CA ALA A 153 1.33 -9.80 2.89
C ALA A 153 0.03 -10.34 3.52
N MET A 154 -1.13 -10.11 2.89
CA MET A 154 -2.43 -10.62 3.37
C MET A 154 -2.62 -12.09 3.00
N SER A 155 -3.21 -12.87 3.91
CA SER A 155 -3.67 -14.22 3.58
C SER A 155 -4.77 -14.17 2.52
N ALA A 156 -4.98 -15.27 1.79
CA ALA A 156 -6.04 -15.36 0.77
C ALA A 156 -7.45 -15.07 1.32
N GLN A 157 -7.68 -15.31 2.62
CA GLN A 157 -8.94 -14.96 3.29
C GLN A 157 -9.06 -13.45 3.56
N GLU A 158 -7.97 -12.79 3.97
CA GLU A 158 -7.96 -11.34 4.21
C GLU A 158 -8.05 -10.54 2.90
N GLN A 159 -7.44 -11.03 1.82
CA GLN A 159 -7.58 -10.44 0.48
C GLN A 159 -9.04 -10.44 0.02
N LYS A 160 -9.73 -11.59 0.12
CA LYS A 160 -11.17 -11.68 -0.22
C LYS A 160 -12.02 -10.74 0.61
N ALA A 161 -11.78 -10.66 1.92
CA ALA A 161 -12.52 -9.75 2.80
C ALA A 161 -12.28 -8.26 2.44
N TYR A 162 -11.05 -7.90 2.05
CA TYR A 162 -10.71 -6.56 1.60
C TYR A 162 -11.40 -6.20 0.27
N GLU A 163 -11.40 -7.10 -0.70
CA GLU A 163 -12.07 -6.91 -1.99
C GLU A 163 -13.59 -6.81 -1.84
N GLU A 164 -14.19 -7.67 -1.01
CA GLU A 164 -15.63 -7.59 -0.70
C GLU A 164 -15.98 -6.25 -0.02
N LYS A 165 -15.15 -5.78 0.90
CA LYS A 165 -15.36 -4.50 1.60
C LYS A 165 -15.24 -3.32 0.63
N LYS A 166 -14.24 -3.35 -0.27
CA LYS A 166 -14.06 -2.37 -1.34
C LYS A 166 -15.25 -2.35 -2.29
N LEU A 167 -15.73 -3.51 -2.71
CA LEU A 167 -16.89 -3.65 -3.59
C LEU A 167 -18.18 -3.15 -2.92
N LYS A 168 -18.41 -3.50 -1.64
CA LYS A 168 -19.54 -3.00 -0.85
C LYS A 168 -19.52 -1.48 -0.71
N LEU A 169 -18.35 -0.90 -0.44
CA LEU A 169 -18.20 0.54 -0.31
C LEU A 169 -18.50 1.27 -1.64
N ARG A 170 -17.95 0.76 -2.75
CA ARG A 170 -18.19 1.32 -4.08
C ARG A 170 -19.66 1.22 -4.49
N LYS A 171 -20.34 0.14 -4.12
CA LYS A 171 -21.79 -0.03 -4.29
C LYS A 171 -22.60 0.94 -3.43
N ALA A 172 -22.19 1.18 -2.17
CA ALA A 172 -22.86 2.11 -1.26
C ALA A 172 -22.69 3.58 -1.69
N MET A 173 -21.58 3.91 -2.35
CA MET A 173 -21.31 5.25 -2.89
C MET A 173 -22.01 5.53 -4.23
N ALA A 174 -22.80 4.59 -4.76
CA ALA A 174 -23.47 4.70 -6.07
C ALA A 174 -22.51 5.14 -7.18
N ASP A 175 -21.29 4.60 -7.17
CA ASP A 175 -20.28 4.95 -8.16
C ASP A 175 -20.78 4.59 -9.56
N SER A 176 -21.07 5.62 -10.36
CA SER A 176 -21.62 5.51 -11.72
C SER A 176 -20.77 4.63 -12.65
N THR A 177 -19.46 4.50 -12.38
CA THR A 177 -18.58 3.64 -13.16
C THR A 177 -18.83 2.16 -12.88
N LEU A 178 -19.01 1.79 -11.61
CA LEU A 178 -19.37 0.42 -11.21
C LEU A 178 -20.77 0.04 -11.70
N SER A 179 -21.74 0.96 -11.61
CA SER A 179 -23.09 0.74 -12.14
C SER A 179 -23.06 0.47 -13.64
N ARG A 180 -22.25 1.22 -14.40
CA ARG A 180 -22.11 1.03 -15.85
C ARG A 180 -21.44 -0.31 -16.19
N GLU A 181 -20.40 -0.69 -15.45
CA GLU A 181 -19.72 -1.99 -15.60
C GLU A 181 -20.68 -3.17 -15.34
N LEU A 182 -21.49 -3.08 -14.28
CA LEU A 182 -22.51 -4.09 -13.96
C LEU A 182 -23.63 -4.15 -15.00
N GLU A 183 -24.09 -3.02 -15.52
CA GLU A 183 -25.08 -2.99 -16.60
C GLU A 183 -24.52 -3.59 -17.91
N THR A 184 -23.24 -3.36 -18.22
CA THR A 184 -22.61 -3.98 -19.40
C THR A 184 -22.46 -5.48 -19.24
N ALA A 185 -22.09 -5.97 -18.06
CA ALA A 185 -22.01 -7.41 -17.77
C ALA A 185 -23.39 -8.08 -17.81
N ALA A 186 -24.42 -7.43 -17.27
CA ALA A 186 -25.79 -7.93 -17.32
C ALA A 186 -26.35 -7.98 -18.75
N LYS A 187 -25.99 -7.01 -19.61
CA LYS A 187 -26.36 -7.03 -21.03
C LYS A 187 -25.69 -8.18 -21.77
N SER A 188 -24.38 -8.39 -21.58
CA SER A 188 -23.68 -9.51 -22.22
C SER A 188 -24.22 -10.87 -21.81
N ASP A 189 -24.60 -11.04 -20.53
CA ASP A 189 -25.18 -12.29 -20.06
C ASP A 189 -26.60 -12.49 -20.59
N SER A 190 -27.40 -11.43 -20.68
CA SER A 190 -28.73 -11.50 -21.29
C SER A 190 -28.67 -11.81 -22.79
N GLU A 191 -27.68 -11.30 -23.51
CA GLU A 191 -27.45 -11.61 -24.92
C GLU A 191 -27.04 -13.07 -25.09
N ARG A 192 -26.10 -13.57 -24.29
CA ARG A 192 -25.73 -14.99 -24.28
C ARG A 192 -26.93 -15.90 -23.98
N SER A 193 -27.78 -15.55 -23.01
CA SER A 193 -28.98 -16.35 -22.72
C SER A 193 -29.97 -16.39 -23.89
N LYS A 194 -30.14 -15.28 -24.61
CA LYS A 194 -31.02 -15.22 -25.80
C LYS A 194 -30.45 -16.02 -26.97
N ASP A 195 -29.14 -15.96 -27.17
CA ASP A 195 -28.47 -16.73 -28.23
C ASP A 195 -28.59 -18.24 -27.95
N LEU A 196 -28.51 -18.65 -26.68
CA LEU A 196 -28.76 -20.02 -26.25
C LEU A 196 -30.23 -20.45 -26.41
N GLU A 197 -31.17 -19.59 -26.05
CA GLU A 197 -32.61 -19.85 -26.21
C GLU A 197 -32.99 -19.98 -27.69
N ALA A 198 -32.47 -19.09 -28.55
CA ALA A 198 -32.67 -19.17 -30.01
C ALA A 198 -32.04 -20.42 -30.64
N ALA A 199 -30.87 -20.86 -30.14
CA ALA A 199 -30.26 -22.11 -30.59
C ALA A 199 -31.09 -23.33 -30.21
N VAL A 200 -31.78 -23.30 -29.06
CA VAL A 200 -32.66 -24.38 -28.60
C VAL A 200 -34.00 -24.38 -29.35
N ASP A 201 -34.62 -23.22 -29.55
CA ASP A 201 -35.94 -23.12 -30.18
C ASP A 201 -35.90 -23.25 -31.71
N ASN A 202 -34.80 -22.84 -32.34
CA ASN A 202 -34.67 -22.75 -33.79
C ASN A 202 -33.59 -23.70 -34.37
N ASP A 203 -33.00 -24.57 -33.53
CA ASP A 203 -31.94 -25.54 -33.88
C ASP A 203 -30.71 -24.93 -34.59
N ASP A 204 -30.50 -23.61 -34.46
CA ASP A 204 -29.37 -22.90 -35.05
C ASP A 204 -28.27 -22.62 -34.02
N TRP A 205 -27.35 -23.58 -33.92
CA TRP A 205 -26.22 -23.52 -32.99
C TRP A 205 -25.03 -22.71 -33.53
N SER A 206 -25.12 -22.18 -34.76
CA SER A 206 -23.98 -21.60 -35.47
C SER A 206 -23.35 -20.41 -34.74
N ALA A 207 -24.17 -19.55 -34.13
CA ALA A 207 -23.70 -18.37 -33.40
C ALA A 207 -22.94 -18.74 -32.11
N VAL A 208 -23.44 -19.74 -31.37
CA VAL A 208 -22.82 -20.21 -30.12
C VAL A 208 -21.46 -20.87 -30.41
N ILE A 209 -21.39 -21.69 -31.47
CA ILE A 209 -20.15 -22.37 -31.87
C ILE A 209 -19.10 -21.39 -32.38
N GLN A 210 -19.51 -20.37 -33.15
CA GLN A 210 -18.59 -19.34 -33.63
C GLN A 210 -18.02 -18.51 -32.46
N SER A 211 -18.84 -18.15 -31.47
CA SER A 211 -18.40 -17.43 -30.27
C SER A 211 -17.34 -18.22 -29.50
N GLN A 212 -17.59 -19.51 -29.20
CA GLN A 212 -16.61 -20.38 -28.52
C GLN A 212 -15.32 -20.60 -29.33
N THR A 213 -15.43 -20.68 -30.65
CA THR A 213 -14.25 -20.86 -31.53
C THR A 213 -13.37 -19.59 -31.56
N GLN A 214 -13.96 -18.40 -31.40
CA GLN A 214 -13.20 -17.15 -31.31
C GLN A 214 -12.56 -16.97 -29.94
N GLU A 215 -13.25 -17.34 -28.85
CA GLU A 215 -12.69 -17.29 -27.49
C GLU A 215 -11.48 -18.22 -27.35
N THR A 216 -11.53 -19.43 -27.89
CA THR A 216 -10.40 -20.38 -27.86
C THR A 216 -9.19 -19.90 -28.67
N LYS A 217 -9.41 -19.25 -29.83
CA LYS A 217 -8.32 -18.67 -30.65
C LYS A 217 -7.71 -17.39 -30.06
N SER A 218 -8.42 -16.69 -29.20
CA SER A 218 -7.95 -15.44 -28.58
C SER A 218 -7.21 -15.68 -27.25
N ALA A 219 -7.28 -16.90 -26.72
CA ALA A 219 -6.65 -17.31 -25.47
C ALA A 219 -5.29 -18.03 -25.68
N GLU A 220 -4.84 -18.15 -26.92
CA GLU A 220 -3.58 -18.78 -27.36
C GLU A 220 -2.58 -17.70 -27.84
#